data_AF-A0A7J5XZ12-F1
#
_entry.id   AF-A0A7J5XZ12-F1
#
_cell.length_a   1.000
_cell.length_b   1.000
_cell.length_c   1.000
_cell.angle_alpha   90.00
_cell.angle_beta   90.00
_cell.angle_gamma   90.00
#
_symmetry.space_group_name_H-M   'P 1'
#
loop_
_entity.id
_entity.type
_entity.pdbx_description
1 polymer ?
#
loop_
_entity_poly.entity_id
_entity_poly.type
_entity_poly.pdbx_seq_one_letter_code
_entity_poly.pdbx_strand_id
1 'polypeptide(L)'
;MAADGNTEDYPHEIDDQLTGFDSSVTAIKTMLDKLPRNDVMQKLDPLDQAKLDLMSAYTLNSLFWMYLVTQGINPREHGIKQELERIRTYMNKVKEITDRKKAARLDKGAAARFVRSALYEPDEKDSRKKSASKKAADAKPDTPQFKRPKQSRS
;
A
#
# COMPACT_ATOMS: atom_id res chain seq x y z
N MET A 1 -16.31 -10.30 -66.85
CA MET A 1 -16.71 -11.49 -66.08
C MET A 1 -16.28 -11.24 -64.64
N ALA A 2 -17.18 -11.42 -63.68
CA ALA A 2 -16.85 -11.21 -62.27
C ALA A 2 -15.98 -12.37 -61.78
N ALA A 3 -14.92 -12.05 -61.02
CA ALA A 3 -14.16 -13.06 -60.31
C ALA A 3 -14.97 -13.43 -59.06
N ASP A 4 -15.48 -14.66 -59.04
CA ASP A 4 -16.16 -15.24 -57.89
C ASP A 4 -15.11 -15.61 -56.83
N GLY A 5 -14.72 -14.61 -56.05
CA GLY A 5 -13.75 -14.74 -54.97
C GLY A 5 -14.43 -15.37 -53.76
N ASN A 6 -14.43 -16.70 -53.70
CA ASN A 6 -14.93 -17.48 -52.58
C ASN A 6 -14.09 -17.20 -51.31
N THR A 7 -14.40 -16.09 -50.64
CA THR A 7 -14.03 -15.87 -49.24
C THR A 7 -14.78 -16.92 -48.43
N GLU A 8 -14.04 -17.85 -47.83
CA GLU A 8 -14.62 -18.77 -46.85
C GLU A 8 -14.99 -17.95 -45.61
N ASP A 9 -16.20 -17.41 -45.63
CA ASP A 9 -16.81 -16.76 -44.48
C ASP A 9 -16.88 -17.79 -43.34
N TYR A 10 -16.39 -17.38 -42.17
CA TYR A 10 -16.50 -18.17 -40.96
C TYR A 10 -17.98 -18.34 -40.57
N PRO A 11 -18.33 -19.35 -39.76
CA PRO A 11 -19.71 -19.57 -39.33
C PRO A 11 -20.31 -18.31 -38.68
N HIS A 12 -21.48 -17.87 -39.13
CA HIS A 12 -22.09 -16.62 -38.66
C HIS A 12 -22.37 -16.62 -37.14
N GLU A 13 -22.44 -17.79 -36.51
CA GLU A 13 -22.60 -17.95 -35.06
C GLU A 13 -21.43 -17.36 -34.24
N ILE A 14 -20.27 -17.12 -34.85
CA ILE A 14 -19.10 -16.50 -34.19
C ILE A 14 -18.84 -15.04 -34.61
N ASP A 15 -19.68 -14.45 -35.48
CA ASP A 15 -19.50 -13.09 -35.99
C ASP A 15 -19.47 -12.02 -34.88
N ASP A 16 -20.44 -12.08 -33.97
CA ASP A 16 -20.49 -11.22 -32.77
C ASP A 16 -19.23 -11.38 -31.89
N GLN A 17 -18.70 -12.61 -31.79
CA GLN A 17 -17.53 -12.91 -30.97
C GLN A 17 -16.25 -12.36 -31.59
N LEU A 18 -16.10 -12.48 -32.92
CA LEU A 18 -14.97 -11.97 -33.68
C LEU A 18 -15.00 -10.42 -33.72
N THR A 19 -16.16 -9.83 -33.97
CA THR A 19 -16.35 -8.37 -33.95
C THR A 19 -16.07 -7.78 -32.57
N GLY A 20 -16.53 -8.45 -31.50
CA GLY A 20 -16.22 -8.07 -30.12
C GLY A 20 -14.73 -8.23 -29.75
N PHE A 21 -14.07 -9.27 -30.28
CA PHE A 21 -12.64 -9.48 -30.11
C PHE A 21 -11.79 -8.42 -30.82
N ASP A 22 -12.06 -8.14 -32.11
CA ASP A 22 -11.35 -7.10 -32.86
C ASP A 22 -11.53 -5.72 -32.19
N SER A 23 -12.76 -5.36 -31.82
CA SER A 23 -13.05 -4.12 -31.09
C SER A 23 -12.23 -4.01 -29.79
N SER A 24 -12.09 -5.12 -29.05
CA SER A 24 -11.30 -5.19 -27.82
C SER A 24 -9.79 -5.05 -28.07
N VAL A 25 -9.26 -5.74 -29.10
CA VAL A 25 -7.85 -5.67 -29.48
C VAL A 25 -7.49 -4.28 -30.01
N THR A 26 -8.35 -3.67 -30.81
CA THR A 26 -8.21 -2.30 -31.34
C THR A 26 -8.24 -1.26 -30.23
N ALA A 27 -9.11 -1.42 -29.22
CA ALA A 27 -9.09 -0.60 -28.01
C ALA A 27 -7.78 -0.73 -27.23
N ILE A 28 -7.28 -1.95 -27.00
CA ILE A 28 -5.99 -2.19 -26.30
C ILE A 28 -4.83 -1.54 -27.08
N LYS A 29 -4.78 -1.72 -28.40
CA LYS A 29 -3.77 -1.08 -29.27
C LYS A 29 -3.80 0.45 -29.14
N THR A 30 -4.99 1.04 -29.18
CA THR A 30 -5.19 2.49 -29.03
C THR A 30 -4.76 3.02 -27.66
N MET A 31 -4.85 2.21 -26.60
CA MET A 31 -4.30 2.57 -25.29
C MET A 31 -2.77 2.43 -25.25
N LEU A 32 -2.21 1.38 -25.86
CA LEU A 32 -0.78 1.12 -25.89
C LEU A 32 -0.01 2.16 -26.73
N ASP A 33 -0.60 2.64 -27.83
CA ASP A 33 -0.03 3.71 -28.65
C ASP A 33 0.04 5.07 -27.91
N LYS A 34 -0.79 5.25 -26.86
CA LYS A 34 -0.79 6.44 -25.99
C LYS A 34 0.15 6.32 -24.78
N LEU A 35 0.74 5.15 -24.54
CA LEU A 35 1.64 4.93 -23.41
C LEU A 35 3.02 5.58 -23.71
N PRO A 36 3.51 6.50 -22.86
CA PRO A 36 4.78 7.18 -23.10
C PRO A 36 5.94 6.19 -22.99
N ARG A 37 6.66 5.98 -24.11
CA ARG A 37 7.61 4.87 -24.25
C ARG A 37 8.84 4.90 -23.33
N ASN A 38 9.24 6.06 -22.78
CA ASN A 38 10.39 6.16 -21.86
C ASN A 38 10.29 7.29 -20.81
N ASP A 39 9.71 8.45 -21.15
CA ASP A 39 9.89 9.70 -20.38
C ASP A 39 9.27 9.72 -18.96
N VAL A 40 8.37 8.79 -18.66
CA VAL A 40 7.73 8.67 -17.33
C VAL A 40 8.58 7.87 -16.35
N MET A 41 9.38 6.90 -16.81
CA MET A 41 10.19 6.05 -15.93
C MET A 41 11.26 6.83 -15.14
N GLN A 42 11.78 7.93 -15.70
CA GLN A 42 12.82 8.73 -15.06
C GLN A 42 12.34 9.59 -13.87
N LYS A 43 11.04 9.55 -13.52
CA LYS A 43 10.44 10.42 -12.49
C LYS A 43 9.64 9.67 -11.41
N LEU A 44 9.67 8.34 -11.40
CA LEU A 44 8.92 7.51 -10.44
C LEU A 44 9.77 7.16 -9.21
N ASP A 45 9.12 7.04 -8.04
CA ASP A 45 9.72 6.37 -6.87
C ASP A 45 9.98 4.89 -7.22
N PRO A 46 11.05 4.25 -6.71
CA PRO A 46 11.36 2.85 -7.03
C PRO A 46 10.20 1.86 -6.79
N LEU A 47 9.29 2.13 -5.84
CA LEU A 47 8.12 1.27 -5.59
C LEU A 47 7.06 1.43 -6.69
N ASP A 48 6.89 2.63 -7.25
CA ASP A 48 5.91 2.89 -8.30
C ASP A 48 6.44 2.49 -9.68
N GLN A 49 7.75 2.63 -9.90
CA GLN A 49 8.45 2.02 -11.04
C GLN A 49 8.27 0.49 -11.05
N ALA A 50 8.50 -0.18 -9.91
CA ALA A 50 8.32 -1.63 -9.81
C ALA A 50 6.87 -2.09 -10.05
N LYS A 51 5.86 -1.28 -9.70
CA LYS A 51 4.45 -1.56 -10.05
C LYS A 51 4.22 -1.45 -11.56
N LEU A 52 4.74 -0.39 -12.18
CA LEU A 52 4.61 -0.16 -13.62
C LEU A 52 5.26 -1.29 -14.40
N ASP A 53 6.49 -1.69 -14.05
CA ASP A 53 7.22 -2.79 -14.69
C ASP A 53 6.46 -4.12 -14.58
N LEU A 54 5.89 -4.41 -13.41
CA LEU A 54 5.07 -5.62 -13.20
C LEU A 54 3.74 -5.59 -13.97
N MET A 55 3.10 -4.42 -14.09
CA MET A 55 1.89 -4.27 -14.90
C MET A 55 2.19 -4.42 -16.40
N SER A 56 3.29 -3.85 -16.88
CA SER A 56 3.77 -4.01 -18.26
C SER A 56 4.09 -5.48 -18.58
N ALA A 57 4.84 -6.15 -17.70
CA ALA A 57 5.14 -7.58 -17.83
C ALA A 57 3.85 -8.42 -17.82
N TYR A 58 2.92 -8.17 -16.89
CA TYR A 58 1.63 -8.87 -16.83
C TYR A 58 0.82 -8.68 -18.12
N THR A 59 0.77 -7.45 -18.65
CA THR A 59 0.02 -7.11 -19.86
C THR A 59 0.59 -7.85 -21.07
N LEU A 60 1.91 -7.79 -21.28
CA LEU A 60 2.58 -8.48 -22.38
C LEU A 60 2.39 -10.00 -22.31
N ASN A 61 2.54 -10.60 -21.13
CA ASN A 61 2.33 -12.04 -20.95
C ASN A 61 0.86 -12.46 -21.12
N SER A 62 -0.10 -11.60 -20.76
CA SER A 62 -1.53 -11.84 -20.99
C SER A 62 -1.91 -11.75 -22.47
N LEU A 63 -1.35 -10.79 -23.21
CA LEU A 63 -1.52 -10.71 -24.67
C LEU A 63 -0.87 -11.89 -25.38
N PHE A 64 0.29 -12.37 -24.91
CA PHE A 64 0.92 -13.56 -25.46
C PHE A 64 0.13 -14.84 -25.13
N TRP A 65 -0.46 -14.95 -23.94
CA TRP A 65 -1.41 -16.03 -23.61
C TRP A 65 -2.60 -16.04 -24.59
N MET A 66 -3.19 -14.88 -24.87
CA MET A 66 -4.28 -14.72 -25.83
C MET A 66 -3.86 -15.13 -27.25
N TYR A 67 -2.67 -14.73 -27.69
CA TYR A 67 -2.09 -15.17 -28.97
C TYR A 67 -1.93 -16.70 -29.06
N LEU A 68 -1.44 -17.36 -28.00
CA LEU A 68 -1.34 -18.83 -28.00
C LEU A 68 -2.71 -19.51 -28.16
N VAL A 69 -3.77 -18.95 -27.55
CA VAL A 69 -5.15 -19.44 -27.74
C VAL A 69 -5.59 -19.31 -29.21
N THR A 70 -5.29 -18.19 -29.90
CA THR A 70 -5.64 -18.05 -31.33
C THR A 70 -4.81 -18.95 -32.25
N GLN A 71 -3.64 -19.42 -31.82
CA GLN A 71 -2.87 -20.47 -32.50
C GLN A 71 -3.33 -21.91 -32.16
N GLY A 72 -4.39 -22.07 -31.34
CA GLY A 72 -4.85 -23.38 -30.88
C GLY A 72 -3.93 -24.06 -29.84
N ILE A 73 -2.93 -23.35 -29.32
CA ILE A 73 -1.97 -23.87 -28.34
C ILE A 73 -2.54 -23.68 -26.94
N ASN A 74 -2.68 -24.77 -26.16
CA ASN A 74 -3.13 -24.69 -24.77
C ASN A 74 -2.08 -23.94 -23.90
N PRO A 75 -2.35 -22.70 -23.43
CA PRO A 75 -1.32 -21.93 -22.76
C PRO A 75 -1.04 -22.43 -21.33
N ARG A 76 -1.89 -23.33 -20.80
CA ARG A 76 -1.67 -24.00 -19.50
C ARG A 76 -0.53 -25.02 -19.53
N GLU A 77 -0.21 -25.53 -20.71
CA GLU A 77 0.89 -26.48 -20.98
C GLU A 77 2.14 -25.75 -21.50
N HIS A 78 1.99 -24.50 -21.95
CA HIS A 78 3.09 -23.64 -22.37
C HIS A 78 3.79 -22.95 -21.18
N GLY A 79 5.07 -22.62 -21.33
CA GLY A 79 5.90 -21.98 -20.30
C GLY A 79 5.38 -20.61 -19.80
N ILE A 80 4.49 -19.97 -20.56
CA ILE A 80 3.81 -18.71 -20.21
C ILE A 80 3.10 -18.76 -18.84
N LYS A 81 2.59 -19.94 -18.46
CA LYS A 81 2.00 -20.16 -17.13
C LYS A 81 3.00 -19.88 -16.00
N GLN A 82 4.27 -20.28 -16.18
CA GLN A 82 5.32 -20.08 -15.18
C GLN A 82 5.68 -18.59 -15.06
N GLU A 83 5.71 -17.87 -16.19
CA GLU A 83 5.93 -16.42 -16.20
C GLU A 83 4.81 -15.66 -15.48
N LEU A 84 3.55 -16.04 -15.66
CA LEU A 84 2.42 -15.45 -14.94
C LEU A 84 2.49 -15.71 -13.42
N GLU A 85 2.86 -16.92 -12.98
CA GLU A 85 3.06 -17.21 -11.55
C GLU A 85 4.27 -16.47 -10.96
N ARG A 86 5.34 -16.31 -11.74
CA ARG A 86 6.50 -15.49 -11.38
C ARG A 86 6.08 -14.02 -11.19
N ILE A 87 5.33 -13.45 -12.13
CA ILE A 87 4.80 -12.07 -12.04
C ILE A 87 3.90 -11.92 -10.80
N ARG A 88 2.96 -12.84 -10.57
CA ARG A 88 2.10 -12.87 -9.36
C ARG A 88 2.93 -12.87 -8.07
N THR A 89 4.01 -13.66 -8.04
CA THR A 89 4.93 -13.71 -6.89
C THR A 89 5.59 -12.35 -6.62
N TYR A 90 6.02 -11.63 -7.66
CA TYR A 90 6.58 -10.29 -7.48
C TYR A 90 5.53 -9.22 -7.14
N MET A 91 4.32 -9.29 -7.68
CA MET A 91 3.20 -8.42 -7.28
C MET A 91 2.88 -8.58 -5.79
N ASN A 92 2.87 -9.81 -5.27
CA ASN A 92 2.69 -10.08 -3.84
C ASN A 92 3.82 -9.47 -2.98
N LYS A 93 5.09 -9.51 -3.43
CA LYS A 93 6.21 -8.84 -2.75
C LYS A 93 6.05 -7.32 -2.72
N VAL A 94 5.66 -6.70 -3.83
CA VAL A 94 5.39 -5.25 -3.92
C VAL A 94 4.23 -4.85 -3.00
N LYS A 95 3.17 -5.67 -2.91
CA LYS A 95 2.08 -5.50 -1.95
C LYS A 95 2.60 -5.56 -0.51
N GLU A 96 3.35 -6.60 -0.13
CA GLU A 96 3.91 -6.78 1.21
C GLU A 96 4.84 -5.62 1.62
N ILE A 97 5.64 -5.07 0.69
CA ILE A 97 6.46 -3.87 0.93
C ILE A 97 5.57 -2.64 1.15
N THR A 98 4.53 -2.46 0.32
CA THR A 98 3.57 -1.35 0.43
C THR A 98 2.82 -1.38 1.77
N ASP A 99 2.38 -2.57 2.19
CA ASP A 99 1.62 -2.75 3.43
C ASP A 99 2.54 -2.59 4.66
N ARG A 100 3.79 -3.08 4.61
CA ARG A 100 4.81 -2.79 5.64
C ARG A 100 5.14 -1.30 5.77
N LYS A 101 5.07 -0.52 4.68
CA LYS A 101 5.25 0.95 4.71
C LYS A 101 4.07 1.67 5.41
N LYS A 102 2.89 1.05 5.44
CA LYS A 102 1.67 1.55 6.10
C LYS A 102 1.46 1.03 7.52
N ALA A 103 2.11 -0.08 7.89
CA ALA A 103 1.94 -0.73 9.19
C ALA A 103 2.37 0.18 10.36
N ALA A 104 1.61 0.13 11.46
CA ALA A 104 1.94 0.84 12.68
C ALA A 104 3.32 0.39 13.22
N ARG A 105 4.21 1.35 13.46
CA ARG A 105 5.54 1.09 13.99
C ARG A 105 5.52 1.12 15.52
N LEU A 106 6.11 0.10 16.14
CA LEU A 106 6.28 0.06 17.60
C LEU A 106 7.25 1.18 18.04
N ASP A 107 6.79 2.06 18.93
CA ASP A 107 7.67 3.04 19.57
C ASP A 107 8.62 2.31 20.54
N LYS A 108 9.87 2.15 20.10
CA LYS A 108 10.95 1.53 20.88
C LYS A 108 11.24 2.29 22.19
N GLY A 109 11.04 3.61 22.20
CA GLY A 109 11.20 4.44 23.39
C GLY A 109 10.08 4.21 24.40
N ALA A 110 8.83 4.16 23.95
CA ALA A 110 7.69 3.79 24.80
C ALA A 110 7.85 2.37 25.36
N ALA A 111 8.22 1.40 24.52
CA ALA A 111 8.48 0.02 24.95
C ALA A 111 9.59 -0.06 26.01
N ALA A 112 10.71 0.65 25.81
CA ALA A 112 11.79 0.72 26.80
C ALA A 112 11.37 1.37 28.12
N ARG A 113 10.46 2.35 28.09
CA ARG A 113 9.87 2.97 29.29
C ARG A 113 8.95 2.00 30.02
N PHE A 114 8.12 1.23 29.33
CA PHE A 114 7.27 0.20 29.95
C PHE A 114 8.12 -0.89 30.62
N VAL A 115 9.14 -1.42 29.94
CA VAL A 115 10.06 -2.41 30.52
C VAL A 115 10.78 -1.84 31.75
N ARG A 116 11.31 -0.62 31.67
CA ARG A 116 11.98 0.02 32.82
C ARG A 116 11.03 0.26 33.99
N SER A 117 9.76 0.60 33.73
CA SER A 117 8.74 0.79 34.77
C SER A 117 8.29 -0.53 35.40
N ALA A 118 8.27 -1.63 34.63
CA ALA A 118 7.89 -2.96 35.11
C ALA A 118 9.00 -3.62 35.94
N LEU A 119 10.27 -3.30 35.65
CA LEU A 119 11.45 -3.75 36.39
C LEU A 119 11.89 -2.75 37.49
N TYR A 120 11.07 -1.74 37.80
CA TYR A 120 11.39 -0.77 38.84
C TYR A 120 10.91 -1.25 40.21
N GLU A 121 11.83 -1.84 40.98
CA GLU A 121 11.63 -2.07 42.41
C GLU A 121 12.02 -0.80 43.20
N PRO A 122 11.14 -0.25 44.04
CA PRO A 122 11.48 0.91 44.87
C PRO A 122 12.35 0.47 46.06
N ASP A 123 13.60 0.94 46.11
CA ASP A 123 14.44 0.83 47.31
C ASP A 123 13.67 1.27 48.57
N GLU A 124 13.70 0.47 49.64
CA GLU A 124 12.95 0.75 50.88
C GLU A 124 13.24 2.14 51.48
N LYS A 125 14.39 2.73 51.15
CA LYS A 125 14.77 4.10 51.55
C LYS A 125 13.81 5.18 51.06
N ASP A 126 13.13 5.00 49.92
CA ASP A 126 12.29 6.06 49.33
C ASP A 126 10.86 6.08 49.90
N SER A 127 10.40 4.95 50.44
CA SER A 127 9.14 4.86 51.22
C SER A 127 9.13 5.81 52.42
N ARG A 128 10.30 5.99 53.07
CA ARG A 128 10.51 6.83 54.25
C ARG A 128 10.44 8.33 53.97
N LYS A 129 10.66 8.76 52.72
CA LYS A 129 10.50 10.18 52.32
C LYS A 129 9.04 10.55 52.07
N LYS A 130 8.24 9.68 51.44
CA LYS A 130 6.82 9.95 51.16
C LYS A 130 5.94 10.01 52.41
N SER A 131 6.31 9.32 53.49
CA SER A 131 5.59 9.38 54.78
C SER A 131 5.87 10.66 55.58
N ALA A 132 7.06 11.28 55.41
CA ALA A 132 7.39 12.54 56.06
C ALA A 132 6.57 13.72 55.50
N SER A 133 6.40 13.79 54.17
CA SER A 133 5.69 14.90 53.51
C SER A 133 4.19 14.97 53.81
N LYS A 134 3.55 13.86 54.22
CA LYS A 134 2.12 13.84 54.59
C LYS A 134 1.84 14.27 56.04
N LYS A 135 2.84 14.36 56.91
CA LYS A 135 2.65 14.72 58.33
C LYS A 135 2.79 16.22 58.63
N ALA A 136 3.15 17.04 57.66
CA ALA A 136 3.39 18.48 57.83
C ALA A 136 2.26 19.39 57.33
N ALA A 137 1.15 18.82 56.83
CA ALA A 137 0.07 19.58 56.18
C ALA A 137 -1.20 19.78 57.04
N ASP A 138 -1.22 19.27 58.27
CA ASP A 138 -2.42 19.22 59.12
C ASP A 138 -2.20 19.85 60.51
N ALA A 139 -1.86 21.14 60.52
CA ALA A 139 -1.83 21.98 61.72
C ALA A 139 -2.03 23.47 61.35
N LYS A 140 -3.21 24.03 61.65
CA LYS A 140 -3.44 25.49 61.72
C LYS A 140 -2.94 26.03 63.07
N PRO A 141 -2.64 27.35 63.19
CA PRO A 141 -3.63 28.25 63.80
C PRO A 141 -3.65 29.70 63.28
N ASP A 142 -4.59 30.46 63.87
CA ASP A 142 -5.16 31.78 63.55
C ASP A 142 -4.29 33.06 63.45
N THR A 143 -4.89 34.03 62.73
CA THR A 143 -4.69 35.51 62.73
C THR A 143 -4.83 36.19 64.11
N PRO A 144 -4.31 37.43 64.37
CA PRO A 144 -4.61 38.69 63.61
C PRO A 144 -3.39 39.69 63.52
N GLN A 145 -3.45 41.01 63.23
CA GLN A 145 -4.54 42.00 63.02
C GLN A 145 -4.11 43.22 62.13
N PHE A 146 -5.07 43.82 61.41
CA PHE A 146 -5.19 45.23 60.89
C PHE A 146 -3.97 46.16 60.62
N LYS A 147 -3.93 46.73 59.40
CA LYS A 147 -4.42 48.12 59.11
C LYS A 147 -4.54 48.41 57.59
N ARG A 148 -5.55 49.21 57.21
CA ARG A 148 -5.87 49.77 55.87
C ARG A 148 -5.33 51.23 55.79
N PRO A 149 -5.19 51.94 54.63
CA PRO A 149 -6.27 52.08 53.62
C PRO A 149 -5.94 52.39 52.11
N LYS A 150 -6.99 52.23 51.28
CA LYS A 150 -7.42 53.01 50.07
C LYS A 150 -6.40 53.50 49.02
N GLN A 151 -6.62 53.08 47.76
CA GLN A 151 -7.24 53.87 46.67
C GLN A 151 -7.56 52.88 45.51
N SER A 152 -8.82 52.77 45.04
CA SER A 152 -9.59 53.64 44.12
C SER A 152 -9.37 53.26 42.65
N ARG A 153 -10.45 52.82 41.99
CA ARG A 153 -10.50 52.45 40.56
C ARG A 153 -10.36 53.67 39.65
N SER A 154 -9.87 53.44 38.44
CA SER A 154 -10.71 53.51 37.23
C SER A 154 -10.38 52.35 36.31
#